data_AF-R8BGJ6-F1
#
_entry.id   AF-R8BGJ6-F1
#
_cell.length_a   1.000
_cell.length_b   1.000
_cell.length_c   1.000
_cell.angle_alpha   90.00
_cell.angle_beta   90.00
_cell.angle_gamma   90.00
#
_symmetry.space_group_name_H-M   'P 1'
#
loop_
_entity.id
_entity.type
_entity.pdbx_description
1 polymer ?
#
loop_
_entity_poly.entity_id
_entity_poly.type
_entity_poly.pdbx_seq_one_letter_code
_entity_poly.pdbx_strand_id
1 'polypeptide(L)'
;MTFRCDDPDRNCATQIGWAGHWRGENATQETVICPLSFEIRRSLSSVCGLGYTVAESKLNTFWATDLLHRIFHVPRISEEVVDHYAEDYTDVIELAQNNPELSIKDSDTLQYFAIDVYAYDIAAPGIGCSGKLPDASEAPSSTAGAQPSVTSTAPTECHTHSDGAIHCE
;
A
#
# COMPACT_ATOMS: atom_id res chain seq x y z
N MET A 1 0.27 24.63 -1.09
CA MET A 1 -0.35 23.30 -0.99
C MET A 1 -1.69 23.43 -0.32
N THR A 2 -2.71 22.75 -0.83
CA THR A 2 -4.06 22.71 -0.25
C THR A 2 -4.54 21.26 -0.17
N PHE A 3 -4.98 20.83 1.02
CA PHE A 3 -5.79 19.63 1.16
C PHE A 3 -7.25 19.99 1.00
N ARG A 4 -7.91 19.39 0.03
CA ARG A 4 -9.32 19.63 -0.25
C ARG A 4 -10.19 18.57 0.41
N CYS A 5 -11.23 19.02 1.10
CA CYS A 5 -12.29 18.15 1.60
C CYS A 5 -13.42 17.99 0.57
N ASP A 6 -13.38 18.76 -0.52
CA ASP A 6 -14.26 18.65 -1.67
C ASP A 6 -13.51 17.99 -2.86
N ASP A 7 -14.25 17.29 -3.73
CA ASP A 7 -13.71 16.58 -4.89
C ASP A 7 -14.21 17.24 -6.19
N PRO A 8 -13.41 18.15 -6.81
CA PRO A 8 -13.90 19.01 -7.88
C PRO A 8 -13.97 18.25 -9.20
N ASP A 9 -13.08 17.27 -9.37
CA ASP A 9 -12.90 16.46 -10.56
C ASP A 9 -13.77 15.19 -10.50
N ARG A 10 -14.39 14.92 -9.33
CA ARG A 10 -15.24 13.75 -9.07
C ARG A 10 -14.50 12.42 -9.19
N ASN A 11 -13.19 12.43 -8.96
CA ASN A 11 -12.36 11.24 -9.05
C ASN A 11 -12.65 10.27 -7.90
N CYS A 12 -12.99 10.75 -6.71
CA CYS A 12 -13.39 9.89 -5.58
C CYS A 12 -14.64 9.07 -5.89
N ALA A 13 -15.55 9.58 -6.73
CA ALA A 13 -16.77 8.88 -7.12
C ALA A 13 -16.56 7.88 -8.26
N THR A 14 -15.53 8.07 -9.09
CA THR A 14 -15.27 7.24 -10.27
C THR A 14 -14.17 6.19 -10.04
N GLN A 15 -13.27 6.43 -9.09
CA GLN A 15 -12.16 5.55 -8.77
C GLN A 15 -12.46 4.74 -7.50
N ILE A 16 -12.94 3.52 -7.70
CA ILE A 16 -13.32 2.63 -6.61
C ILE A 16 -12.09 2.32 -5.74
N GLY A 17 -12.22 2.54 -4.43
CA GLY A 17 -11.15 2.27 -3.46
C GLY A 17 -10.16 3.41 -3.26
N TRP A 18 -10.29 4.53 -3.98
CA TRP A 18 -9.45 5.70 -3.73
C TRP A 18 -9.86 6.39 -2.42
N ALA A 19 -8.89 6.50 -1.51
CA ALA A 19 -9.04 7.26 -0.26
C ALA A 19 -8.65 8.75 -0.45
N GLY A 20 -8.03 9.07 -1.58
CA GLY A 20 -7.65 10.42 -1.96
C GLY A 20 -6.79 10.40 -3.21
N HIS A 21 -6.49 11.57 -3.74
CA HIS A 21 -5.62 11.69 -4.90
C HIS A 21 -4.96 13.07 -4.98
N TRP A 22 -3.84 13.15 -5.68
CA TRP A 22 -3.30 14.41 -6.17
C TRP A 22 -4.05 14.84 -7.44
N ARG A 23 -4.22 16.15 -7.66
CA ARG A 23 -5.01 16.65 -8.80
C ARG A 23 -4.22 16.75 -10.12
N GLY A 24 -2.93 16.44 -10.10
CA GLY A 24 -2.10 16.45 -11.32
C GLY A 24 -2.10 17.81 -12.01
N GLU A 25 -2.16 17.81 -13.33
CA GLU A 25 -2.13 19.02 -14.17
C GLU A 25 -3.31 19.98 -13.91
N ASN A 26 -4.45 19.49 -13.43
CA ASN A 26 -5.62 20.33 -13.14
C ASN A 26 -5.37 21.31 -11.98
N ALA A 27 -4.55 20.91 -11.00
CA ALA A 27 -4.07 21.76 -9.92
C ALA A 27 -2.92 21.09 -9.16
N THR A 28 -1.69 21.30 -9.63
CA THR A 28 -0.49 20.60 -9.12
C THR A 28 -0.19 20.85 -7.64
N GLN A 29 -0.79 21.87 -7.04
CA GLN A 29 -0.60 22.25 -5.63
C GLN A 29 -1.70 21.71 -4.70
N GLU A 30 -2.57 20.84 -5.20
CA GLU A 30 -3.77 20.40 -4.51
C GLU A 30 -3.88 18.88 -4.45
N THR A 31 -4.29 18.39 -3.29
CA THR A 31 -4.65 16.99 -3.08
C THR A 31 -6.05 16.93 -2.50
N VAL A 32 -6.78 15.86 -2.81
CA VAL A 32 -8.18 15.65 -2.42
C VAL A 32 -8.24 14.51 -1.42
N ILE A 33 -9.05 14.69 -0.37
CA ILE A 33 -9.42 13.66 0.58
C ILE A 33 -10.77 13.08 0.18
N CYS A 34 -10.81 11.79 -0.14
CA CYS A 34 -12.06 11.10 -0.45
C CYS A 34 -12.76 10.62 0.83
N PRO A 35 -14.10 10.43 0.81
CA PRO A 35 -14.86 9.94 1.96
C PRO A 35 -14.29 8.66 2.58
N LEU A 36 -13.81 7.73 1.76
CA LEU A 36 -13.24 6.46 2.20
C LEU A 36 -12.09 6.63 3.21
N SER A 37 -11.28 7.70 3.11
CA SER A 37 -10.22 7.94 4.11
C SER A 37 -10.77 8.06 5.53
N PHE A 38 -11.96 8.65 5.71
CA PHE A 38 -12.55 8.82 7.04
C PHE A 38 -13.06 7.49 7.63
N GLU A 39 -13.20 6.46 6.82
CA GLU A 39 -13.64 5.13 7.25
C GLU A 39 -12.45 4.20 7.53
N ILE A 40 -11.37 4.31 6.74
CA ILE A 40 -10.28 3.33 6.78
C ILE A 40 -8.98 3.83 7.43
N ARG A 41 -8.79 5.14 7.57
CA ARG A 41 -7.57 5.72 8.16
C ARG A 41 -7.69 5.80 9.68
N ARG A 42 -6.65 5.37 10.37
CA ARG A 42 -6.55 5.41 11.83
C ARG A 42 -5.79 6.66 12.31
N SER A 43 -6.01 7.03 13.56
CA SER A 43 -5.22 8.08 14.24
C SER A 43 -3.77 7.63 14.42
N LEU A 44 -2.82 8.56 14.26
CA LEU A 44 -1.39 8.30 14.51
C LEU A 44 -1.13 7.82 15.95
N SER A 45 -1.97 8.21 16.92
CA SER A 45 -1.88 7.73 18.30
C SER A 45 -2.12 6.22 18.48
N SER A 46 -2.60 5.52 17.45
CA SER A 46 -2.85 4.07 17.47
C SER A 46 -1.77 3.24 16.78
N VAL A 47 -0.65 3.85 16.36
CA VAL A 47 0.54 3.13 15.88
C VAL A 47 0.99 2.09 16.90
N CYS A 48 1.43 0.93 16.43
CA CYS A 48 1.74 -0.27 17.23
C CYS A 48 0.55 -0.92 17.96
N GLY A 49 -0.65 -0.36 17.86
CA GLY A 49 -1.87 -0.95 18.35
C GLY A 49 -2.52 -1.90 17.33
N LEU A 50 -3.45 -2.74 17.82
CA LEU A 50 -4.35 -3.54 16.97
C LEU A 50 -3.64 -4.44 15.95
N GLY A 51 -2.44 -4.93 16.30
CA GLY A 51 -1.65 -5.81 15.44
C GLY A 51 -0.94 -5.11 14.27
N TYR A 52 -0.90 -3.78 14.25
CA TYR A 52 -0.11 -3.05 13.24
C TYR A 52 1.39 -3.27 13.49
N THR A 53 2.10 -3.64 12.43
CA THR A 53 3.56 -3.57 12.34
C THR A 53 3.95 -2.76 11.11
N VAL A 54 5.09 -2.07 11.16
CA VAL A 54 5.55 -1.22 10.05
C VAL A 54 5.77 -2.04 8.78
N ALA A 55 6.41 -3.20 8.90
CA ALA A 55 6.78 -4.04 7.77
C ALA A 55 5.61 -4.78 7.09
N GLU A 56 4.60 -5.18 7.86
CA GLU A 56 3.56 -6.11 7.36
C GLU A 56 2.21 -5.40 7.11
N SER A 57 2.11 -4.10 7.40
CA SER A 57 0.89 -3.32 7.26
C SER A 57 1.04 -2.21 6.23
N LYS A 58 -0.06 -1.87 5.55
CA LYS A 58 -0.07 -0.81 4.53
C LYS A 58 0.37 0.54 5.12
N LEU A 59 1.29 1.23 4.44
CA LEU A 59 1.74 2.59 4.82
C LEU A 59 0.57 3.52 5.09
N ASN A 60 -0.42 3.51 4.21
CA ASN A 60 -1.58 4.38 4.30
C ASN A 60 -2.60 3.97 5.40
N THR A 61 -2.26 3.10 6.36
CA THR A 61 -3.15 2.75 7.48
C THR A 61 -3.48 3.95 8.36
N PHE A 62 -2.53 4.88 8.56
CA PHE A 62 -2.71 6.07 9.39
C PHE A 62 -2.91 7.32 8.55
N TRP A 63 -3.65 8.28 9.09
CA TRP A 63 -3.78 9.61 8.47
C TRP A 63 -2.41 10.26 8.21
N ALA A 64 -1.48 10.16 9.15
CA ALA A 64 -0.19 10.85 9.04
C ALA A 64 0.63 10.40 7.83
N THR A 65 0.77 9.09 7.61
CA THR A 65 1.52 8.52 6.49
C THR A 65 0.80 8.73 5.16
N ASP A 66 -0.52 8.55 5.11
CA ASP A 66 -1.33 8.85 3.92
C ASP A 66 -1.28 10.34 3.53
N LEU A 67 -1.20 11.25 4.51
CA LEU A 67 -0.99 12.68 4.25
C LEU A 67 0.43 12.98 3.77
N LEU A 68 1.46 12.33 4.33
CA LEU A 68 2.85 12.47 3.85
C LEU A 68 2.97 12.05 2.38
N HIS A 69 2.44 10.88 2.01
CA HIS A 69 2.40 10.42 0.62
C HIS A 69 1.83 11.51 -0.32
N ARG A 70 0.67 12.07 0.04
CA ARG A 70 0.00 13.12 -0.75
C ARG A 70 0.83 14.40 -0.84
N ILE A 71 1.53 14.76 0.23
CA ILE A 71 2.43 15.92 0.25
C ILE A 71 3.60 15.72 -0.71
N PHE A 72 4.14 14.50 -0.82
CA PHE A 72 5.24 14.20 -1.74
C PHE A 72 4.84 14.28 -3.22
N HIS A 73 3.56 14.08 -3.56
CA HIS A 73 3.06 14.37 -4.90
C HIS A 73 3.01 15.87 -5.25
N VAL A 74 3.15 16.79 -4.28
CA VAL A 74 3.07 18.24 -4.54
C VAL A 74 4.45 18.79 -4.93
N PRO A 75 4.65 19.29 -6.16
CA PRO A 75 5.97 19.69 -6.66
C PRO A 75 6.68 20.78 -5.84
N ARG A 76 5.92 21.65 -5.16
CA ARG A 76 6.51 22.69 -4.31
C ARG A 76 7.12 22.13 -3.02
N ILE A 77 6.74 20.91 -2.64
CA ILE A 77 7.26 20.24 -1.44
C ILE A 77 8.31 19.20 -1.82
N SER A 78 8.04 18.38 -2.83
CA SER A 78 9.01 17.37 -3.31
C SER A 78 10.10 17.94 -4.20
N GLU A 79 9.95 19.18 -4.67
CA GLU A 79 10.84 19.82 -5.66
C GLU A 79 11.01 18.99 -6.94
N GLU A 80 10.04 18.12 -7.25
CA GLU A 80 10.09 17.15 -8.36
C GLU A 80 11.26 16.15 -8.23
N VAL A 81 11.81 16.00 -7.02
CA VAL A 81 12.92 15.09 -6.71
C VAL A 81 12.43 13.81 -6.04
N VAL A 82 11.30 13.85 -5.34
CA VAL A 82 10.70 12.66 -4.68
C VAL A 82 9.76 11.95 -5.65
N ASP A 83 9.95 10.65 -5.83
CA ASP A 83 9.17 9.78 -6.74
C ASP A 83 8.93 8.40 -6.11
N HIS A 84 8.30 7.47 -6.84
CA HIS A 84 8.09 6.08 -6.43
C HIS A 84 9.14 5.16 -7.09
N TYR A 85 10.16 4.78 -6.33
CA TYR A 85 11.19 3.81 -6.73
C TYR A 85 10.98 2.43 -6.08
N ALA A 86 10.19 2.36 -5.01
CA ALA A 86 9.77 1.16 -4.30
C ALA A 86 8.28 1.27 -3.89
N GLU A 87 7.60 0.15 -3.64
CA GLU A 87 6.17 0.13 -3.31
C GLU A 87 5.85 -0.50 -1.94
N ASP A 88 6.73 -1.35 -1.40
CA ASP A 88 6.51 -1.99 -0.10
C ASP A 88 7.75 -1.99 0.82
N TYR A 89 7.59 -2.51 2.04
CA TYR A 89 8.65 -2.48 3.04
C TYR A 89 9.89 -3.29 2.62
N THR A 90 9.72 -4.39 1.88
CA THR A 90 10.84 -5.20 1.40
C THR A 90 11.57 -4.44 0.30
N ASP A 91 10.82 -3.85 -0.63
CA ASP A 91 11.38 -3.06 -1.73
C ASP A 91 12.18 -1.86 -1.23
N VAL A 92 11.72 -1.14 -0.20
CA VAL A 92 12.48 0.01 0.33
C VAL A 92 13.78 -0.42 1.03
N ILE A 93 13.80 -1.60 1.66
CA ILE A 93 15.01 -2.16 2.26
C ILE A 93 15.99 -2.59 1.16
N GLU A 94 15.51 -3.22 0.09
CA GLU A 94 16.34 -3.56 -1.07
C GLU A 94 16.87 -2.30 -1.77
N LEU A 95 16.02 -1.29 -1.98
CA LEU A 95 16.39 -0.01 -2.57
C LEU A 95 17.47 0.68 -1.74
N ALA A 96 17.34 0.70 -0.41
CA ALA A 96 18.33 1.28 0.49
C ALA A 96 19.69 0.56 0.43
N GLN A 97 19.70 -0.75 0.22
CA GLN A 97 20.92 -1.55 0.12
C GLN A 97 21.63 -1.38 -1.23
N ASN A 98 20.86 -1.33 -2.32
CA ASN A 98 21.39 -1.41 -3.68
C ASN A 98 21.52 -0.04 -4.37
N ASN A 99 20.61 0.89 -4.11
CA ASN A 99 20.56 2.23 -4.73
C ASN A 99 20.23 3.32 -3.67
N PRO A 100 21.12 3.54 -2.67
CA PRO A 100 20.85 4.44 -1.55
C PRO A 100 20.55 5.89 -1.97
N GLU A 101 21.06 6.33 -3.12
CA GLU A 101 20.78 7.65 -3.70
C GLU A 101 19.33 7.82 -4.20
N LEU A 102 18.66 6.71 -4.55
CA LEU A 102 17.24 6.68 -4.88
C LEU A 102 16.38 6.51 -3.64
N SER A 103 16.86 5.76 -2.64
CA SER A 103 16.16 5.56 -1.37
C SER A 103 15.84 6.89 -0.66
N ILE A 104 16.77 7.86 -0.66
CA ILE A 104 16.52 9.20 -0.09
C ILE A 104 15.54 10.07 -0.91
N LYS A 105 15.13 9.60 -2.10
CA LYS A 105 14.20 10.26 -3.02
C LYS A 105 12.92 9.45 -3.22
N ASP A 106 12.80 8.31 -2.54
CA ASP A 106 11.66 7.43 -2.68
C ASP A 106 10.59 7.81 -1.66
N SER A 107 9.37 8.04 -2.15
CA SER A 107 8.27 8.51 -1.32
C SER A 107 7.92 7.49 -0.24
N ASP A 108 8.03 6.20 -0.52
CA ASP A 108 7.68 5.13 0.41
C ASP A 108 8.78 4.92 1.45
N THR A 109 10.06 5.00 1.06
CA THR A 109 11.18 5.01 1.99
C THR A 109 11.04 6.13 3.01
N LEU A 110 10.75 7.35 2.55
CA LEU A 110 10.56 8.52 3.44
C LEU A 110 9.37 8.32 4.39
N GLN A 111 8.27 7.72 3.92
CA GLN A 111 7.13 7.38 4.76
C GLN A 111 7.44 6.29 5.79
N TYR A 112 8.09 5.20 5.38
CA TYR A 112 8.46 4.09 6.25
C TYR A 112 9.42 4.54 7.34
N PHE A 113 10.45 5.31 6.97
CA PHE A 113 11.36 5.91 7.95
C PHE A 113 10.60 6.76 8.98
N ALA A 114 9.70 7.64 8.52
CA ALA A 114 8.96 8.52 9.42
C ALA A 114 8.06 7.74 10.41
N ILE A 115 7.35 6.71 9.94
CA ILE A 115 6.45 5.94 10.81
C ILE A 115 7.21 4.98 11.72
N ASP A 116 8.35 4.43 11.29
CA ASP A 116 9.17 3.53 12.11
C ASP A 116 9.88 4.29 13.23
N VAL A 117 10.41 5.49 12.95
CA VAL A 117 10.95 6.38 13.98
C VAL A 117 9.85 6.80 14.96
N TYR A 118 8.66 7.17 14.48
CA TYR A 118 7.54 7.47 15.38
C TYR A 118 7.12 6.26 16.23
N ALA A 119 7.13 5.06 15.64
CA ALA A 119 6.84 3.83 16.35
C ALA A 119 7.86 3.61 17.49
N TYR A 120 9.15 3.78 17.21
CA TYR A 120 10.23 3.54 18.17
C TYR A 120 10.33 4.62 19.25
N ASP A 121 10.21 5.90 18.90
CA ASP A 121 10.44 7.01 19.83
C ASP A 121 9.19 7.38 20.64
N ILE A 122 8.01 7.26 20.03
CA ILE A 122 6.76 7.81 20.59
C ILE A 122 5.73 6.73 20.90
N ALA A 123 5.39 5.88 19.93
CA ALA A 123 4.27 4.93 20.10
C ALA A 123 4.62 3.78 21.07
N ALA A 124 5.82 3.23 20.95
CA ALA A 124 6.37 2.19 21.80
C ALA A 124 7.84 2.50 22.16
N PRO A 125 8.08 3.47 23.06
CA PRO A 125 9.41 4.00 23.34
C PRO A 125 10.49 2.93 23.58
N GLY A 126 11.54 2.93 22.75
CA GLY A 126 12.68 2.02 22.85
C GLY A 126 12.44 0.60 22.34
N ILE A 127 11.21 0.28 21.93
CA ILE A 127 10.80 -1.07 21.47
C ILE A 127 10.34 -1.02 20.01
N GLY A 128 9.51 -0.04 19.66
CA GLY A 128 8.88 0.08 18.34
C GLY A 128 7.90 -1.05 18.02
N CYS A 129 7.51 -1.10 16.75
CA CYS A 129 6.71 -2.18 16.17
C CYS A 129 7.08 -2.39 14.70
N SER A 130 8.38 -2.38 14.39
CA SER A 130 8.87 -2.50 13.01
C SER A 130 8.36 -3.76 12.30
N GLY A 131 8.09 -4.83 13.05
CA GLY A 131 7.59 -6.10 12.51
C GLY A 131 8.72 -7.00 12.04
N LYS A 132 8.37 -8.00 11.24
CA LYS A 132 9.34 -8.89 10.59
C LYS A 132 9.34 -8.61 9.08
N LEU A 133 10.50 -8.74 8.46
CA LEU A 133 10.56 -8.81 7.01
C LEU A 133 9.77 -10.04 6.55
N PRO A 134 8.90 -9.92 5.54
CA PRO A 134 8.31 -11.09 4.89
C PRO A 134 9.44 -12.02 4.44
N ASP A 135 9.33 -13.31 4.72
CA ASP A 135 10.23 -14.29 4.12
C ASP A 135 10.05 -14.21 2.59
N ALA A 136 11.14 -14.23 1.83
CA ALA A 136 11.17 -14.03 0.37
C ALA A 136 10.31 -14.99 -0.48
N SER A 137 9.50 -15.86 0.14
CA SER A 137 8.52 -16.75 -0.48
C SER A 137 7.09 -16.17 -0.56
N GLU A 138 6.79 -15.05 0.11
CA GLU A 138 5.45 -14.46 0.11
C GLU A 138 5.48 -13.01 -0.41
N ALA A 139 5.85 -12.84 -1.67
CA ALA A 139 5.62 -11.58 -2.37
C ALA A 139 4.10 -11.30 -2.44
N PRO A 140 3.63 -10.06 -2.22
CA PRO A 140 2.23 -9.73 -2.41
C PRO A 140 1.88 -9.90 -3.89
N SER A 141 0.84 -10.70 -4.15
CA SER A 141 0.33 -10.90 -5.51
C SER A 141 -0.26 -9.58 -6.01
N SER A 142 0.44 -8.91 -6.92
CA SER A 142 -0.12 -7.81 -7.69
C SER A 142 -1.36 -8.32 -8.41
N THR A 143 -2.53 -7.75 -8.10
CA THR A 143 -3.75 -8.01 -8.86
C THR A 143 -3.64 -7.30 -10.21
N ALA A 144 -2.94 -7.94 -11.15
CA ALA A 144 -3.13 -7.66 -12.57
C ALA A 144 -4.58 -8.00 -12.93
N GLY A 145 -5.27 -7.07 -13.61
CA GLY A 145 -6.68 -7.18 -13.97
C GLY A 145 -7.00 -8.54 -14.61
N ALA A 146 -7.99 -9.23 -14.06
CA ALA A 146 -8.44 -10.51 -14.56
C ALA A 146 -8.94 -10.38 -16.01
N GLN A 147 -8.17 -10.94 -16.95
CA GLN A 147 -8.72 -11.35 -18.24
C GLN A 147 -9.80 -12.43 -17.99
N PRO A 148 -10.88 -12.48 -18.80
CA PRO A 148 -11.89 -13.50 -18.65
C PRO A 148 -11.26 -14.88 -18.85
N SER A 149 -11.35 -15.70 -17.80
CA SER A 149 -10.82 -17.06 -17.78
C SER A 149 -11.66 -17.93 -18.72
N VAL A 150 -10.98 -18.60 -19.65
CA VAL A 150 -11.58 -19.63 -20.49
C VAL A 150 -11.93 -20.81 -19.58
N THR A 151 -13.18 -21.23 -19.55
CA THR A 151 -13.62 -22.40 -18.79
C THR A 151 -12.95 -23.65 -19.37
N SER A 152 -11.95 -24.20 -18.69
CA SER A 152 -11.48 -25.55 -18.97
C SER A 152 -12.54 -26.53 -18.49
N THR A 153 -13.01 -27.41 -19.37
CA THR A 153 -13.83 -28.56 -19.01
C THR A 153 -13.16 -29.35 -17.88
N ALA A 154 -13.96 -29.70 -16.86
CA ALA A 154 -13.49 -30.50 -15.73
C ALA A 154 -12.85 -31.82 -16.22
N PRO A 155 -11.78 -32.29 -15.57
CA PRO A 155 -11.23 -33.61 -15.89
C PRO A 155 -12.28 -34.68 -15.58
N THR A 156 -12.34 -35.70 -16.46
CA THR A 156 -13.19 -36.89 -16.27
C THR A 156 -12.80 -37.59 -14.97
N GLU A 157 -13.76 -37.70 -14.04
CA GLU A 157 -13.54 -38.30 -12.73
C GLU A 157 -13.85 -39.80 -12.79
N CYS A 158 -12.83 -40.63 -12.60
CA CYS A 158 -12.97 -42.09 -12.60
C CYS A 158 -12.85 -42.67 -11.20
N HIS A 159 -13.74 -43.59 -10.82
CA HIS A 159 -13.64 -44.35 -9.58
C HIS A 159 -13.92 -45.84 -9.79
N THR A 160 -13.35 -46.67 -8.92
CA THR A 160 -13.41 -48.13 -9.01
C THR A 160 -14.32 -48.69 -7.93
N HIS A 161 -15.29 -49.52 -8.33
CA HIS A 161 -16.15 -50.25 -7.42
C HIS A 161 -15.44 -51.49 -6.86
N SER A 162 -15.95 -52.02 -5.75
CA SER A 162 -15.36 -53.15 -5.04
C SER A 162 -15.35 -54.47 -5.83
N ASP A 163 -16.11 -54.55 -6.93
CA ASP A 163 -16.10 -55.66 -7.90
C ASP A 163 -15.06 -55.49 -9.02
N GLY A 164 -14.27 -54.41 -8.97
CA GLY A 164 -13.23 -54.09 -9.94
C GLY A 164 -13.73 -53.31 -11.17
N ALA A 165 -15.02 -52.97 -11.25
CA ALA A 165 -15.54 -52.15 -12.33
C ALA A 165 -15.11 -50.68 -12.17
N ILE A 166 -14.62 -50.06 -13.24
CA ILE A 166 -14.25 -48.63 -13.26
C ILE A 166 -15.35 -47.85 -13.96
N HIS A 167 -15.86 -46.80 -13.32
CA HIS A 167 -16.80 -45.85 -13.89
C HIS A 167 -16.13 -44.48 -14.01
N CYS A 168 -16.29 -43.81 -15.16
CA CYS A 168 -15.75 -42.49 -15.47
C CYS A 168 -16.88 -41.58 -15.94
N GLU A 169 -17.07 -40.42 -15.31
CA GLU A 169 -18.01 -39.37 -15.75
C GLU A 169 -17.31 -38.26 -16.54
#